data_AF-A0A1E5JX32-F1
#
_entry.id   AF-A0A1E5JX32-F1
#
_cell.length_a   1.000
_cell.length_b   1.000
_cell.length_c   1.000
_cell.angle_alpha   90.00
_cell.angle_beta   90.00
_cell.angle_gamma   90.00
#
_symmetry.space_group_name_H-M   'P 1'
#
loop_
_entity.id
_entity.type
_entity.pdbx_description
1 polymer ?
#
loop_
_entity_poly.entity_id
_entity_poly.type
_entity_poly.pdbx_seq_one_letter_code
_entity_poly.pdbx_strand_id
1 'polypeptide(L)'
;MSDHLQNSIVSFAETARSQEDKGISKYGKKLDPLDGYDWLQMAKEEQVDGFQYLEAEAVKRKHIATRIRALIEHSTLARWSKSEINHLLDELEGIQ
;
A
#
# COMPACT_ATOMS: atom_id res chain seq x y z
N MET A 1 10.19 7.55 21.71
CA MET A 1 9.36 6.82 20.73
C MET A 1 10.10 6.86 19.41
N SER A 2 10.13 5.78 18.61
CA SER A 2 10.80 5.83 17.31
C SER A 2 9.99 6.67 16.32
N ASP A 3 10.66 7.30 15.36
CA ASP A 3 10.00 8.07 14.30
C ASP A 3 9.04 7.19 13.50
N HIS A 4 9.41 5.92 13.29
CA HIS A 4 8.53 4.95 12.63
C HIS A 4 7.21 4.75 13.39
N LEU A 5 7.25 4.55 14.71
CA LEU A 5 6.03 4.38 15.51
C LEU A 5 5.19 5.66 15.53
N GLN A 6 5.82 6.83 15.67
CA GLN A 6 5.12 8.12 15.61
C GLN A 6 4.39 8.30 14.27
N ASN A 7 5.06 8.04 13.16
CA ASN A 7 4.50 8.19 11.82
C ASN A 7 3.34 7.21 11.58
N SER A 8 3.46 5.97 12.04
CA SER A 8 2.39 4.97 11.96
C SER A 8 1.13 5.41 12.72
N ILE A 9 1.30 5.94 13.94
CA ILE A 9 0.17 6.45 14.74
C ILE A 9 -0.52 7.62 14.03
N VAL A 10 0.25 8.59 13.53
CA VAL A 10 -0.29 9.77 12.83
C VAL A 10 -1.06 9.35 11.59
N SER A 11 -0.45 8.53 10.73
CA SER A 11 -1.05 8.06 9.47
C SER A 11 -2.33 7.25 9.72
N PHE A 12 -2.33 6.37 10.72
CA PHE A 12 -3.52 5.60 11.08
C PHE A 12 -4.64 6.51 11.57
N ALA A 13 -4.33 7.47 12.45
CA ALA A 13 -5.32 8.40 12.98
C ALA A 13 -5.96 9.27 11.88
N GLU A 14 -5.18 9.72 10.90
CA GLU A 14 -5.68 10.45 9.73
C GLU A 14 -6.58 9.57 8.86
N THR A 15 -6.16 8.33 8.59
CA THR A 15 -6.95 7.39 7.79
C THR A 15 -8.27 7.03 8.47
N ALA A 16 -8.26 6.81 9.78
CA ALA A 16 -9.45 6.51 10.56
C ALA A 16 -10.47 7.66 10.50
N ARG A 17 -10.02 8.91 10.64
CA ARG A 17 -10.88 10.10 10.49
C ARG A 17 -11.47 10.19 9.09
N SER A 18 -10.63 10.03 8.05
CA SER A 18 -11.09 10.08 6.66
C SER A 18 -12.10 8.97 6.33
N GLN A 19 -11.96 7.78 6.91
CA GLN A 19 -12.93 6.70 6.72
C GLN A 19 -14.28 7.01 7.35
N GLU A 20 -14.32 7.65 8.52
CA GLU A 20 -15.56 8.11 9.12
C GLU A 20 -16.27 9.14 8.21
N ASP A 21 -15.53 10.13 7.68
CA ASP A 21 -16.07 11.14 6.76
C ASP A 21 -16.58 10.52 5.45
N LYS A 22 -15.86 9.53 4.90
CA LYS A 22 -16.30 8.78 3.70
C LYS A 22 -17.56 7.98 3.99
N GLY A 23 -17.65 7.33 5.15
CA GLY A 23 -18.84 6.62 5.59
C GLY A 23 -20.06 7.54 5.66
N ILE A 24 -19.90 8.72 6.27
CA ILE A 24 -20.95 9.76 6.32
C ILE A 24 -21.32 10.20 4.91
N SER A 25 -20.35 10.47 4.03
CA SER A 25 -20.64 10.91 2.67
C SER A 25 -21.34 9.83 1.83
N LYS A 26 -21.05 8.55 2.05
CA LYS A 26 -21.61 7.43 1.27
C LYS A 26 -22.97 6.99 1.79
N TYR A 27 -23.17 6.99 3.11
CA TYR A 27 -24.35 6.42 3.77
C TYR A 27 -25.20 7.44 4.52
N GLY A 28 -24.80 8.71 4.56
CA GLY A 28 -25.53 9.81 5.20
C GLY A 28 -25.43 9.84 6.72
N LYS A 29 -24.71 8.90 7.35
CA LYS A 29 -24.54 8.79 8.79
C LYS A 29 -23.20 8.17 9.17
N LYS A 30 -22.80 8.39 10.41
CA LYS A 30 -21.70 7.66 11.04
C LYS A 30 -22.05 6.18 11.16
N LEU A 31 -21.03 5.33 11.28
CA LEU A 31 -21.23 3.94 11.69
C LEU A 31 -21.89 3.93 13.07
N ASP A 32 -23.09 3.36 13.16
CA ASP A 32 -23.79 3.10 14.40
C ASP A 32 -23.79 1.59 14.63
N PRO A 33 -23.14 1.05 15.68
CA PRO A 33 -23.09 -0.39 15.97
C PRO A 33 -24.48 -1.06 16.10
N LEU A 34 -25.54 -0.28 16.31
CA LEU A 34 -26.91 -0.77 16.40
C LEU A 34 -27.64 -0.83 15.05
N ASP A 35 -27.01 -0.41 13.95
CA ASP A 35 -27.59 -0.66 12.64
C ASP A 35 -27.70 -2.17 12.39
N GLY A 36 -28.74 -2.57 11.66
CA GLY A 36 -29.04 -3.98 11.36
C GLY A 36 -28.08 -4.65 10.37
N TYR A 37 -26.86 -4.15 10.21
CA TYR A 37 -25.83 -4.76 9.38
C TYR A 37 -25.16 -5.93 10.11
N ASP A 38 -24.73 -6.93 9.35
CA ASP A 38 -23.79 -7.94 9.88
C ASP A 38 -22.37 -7.35 9.85
N TRP A 39 -21.99 -6.72 10.97
CA TRP A 39 -20.68 -6.07 11.11
C TRP A 39 -19.50 -7.01 10.93
N LEU A 40 -19.63 -8.26 11.35
CA LEU A 40 -18.55 -9.24 11.23
C LEU A 40 -18.37 -9.66 9.78
N GLN A 41 -19.46 -9.82 9.04
CA GLN A 41 -19.39 -10.09 7.61
C GLN A 41 -18.80 -8.91 6.85
N MET A 42 -19.23 -7.68 7.13
CA MET A 42 -18.66 -6.47 6.52
C MET A 42 -17.16 -6.32 6.82
N ALA A 43 -16.75 -6.58 8.07
CA ALA A 43 -15.33 -6.54 8.43
C ALA A 43 -14.50 -7.58 7.67
N LYS A 44 -15.05 -8.79 7.44
CA LYS A 44 -14.38 -9.81 6.62
C LYS A 44 -14.23 -9.36 5.17
N GLU A 45 -15.27 -8.77 4.59
CA GLU A 45 -15.25 -8.24 3.22
C GLU A 45 -14.19 -7.14 3.08
N GLU A 46 -14.19 -6.15 3.98
CA GLU A 46 -13.21 -5.05 3.98
C GLU A 46 -11.78 -5.55 4.23
N GLN A 47 -11.60 -6.62 5.02
CA GLN A 47 -10.29 -7.25 5.19
C GLN A 47 -9.80 -7.92 3.90
N VAL A 48 -10.69 -8.57 3.15
CA VAL A 48 -10.37 -9.15 1.83
C VAL A 48 -10.01 -8.06 0.84
N ASP A 49 -10.78 -6.97 0.77
CA ASP A 49 -10.47 -5.81 -0.07
C ASP A 49 -9.12 -5.20 0.30
N GLY A 50 -8.86 -5.03 1.60
CA GLY A 50 -7.57 -4.57 2.13
C GLY A 50 -6.41 -5.45 1.66
N PHE A 51 -6.58 -6.77 1.67
CA PHE A 51 -5.57 -7.71 1.17
C PHE A 51 -5.38 -7.59 -0.36
N GLN A 52 -6.46 -7.45 -1.12
CA GLN A 52 -6.38 -7.23 -2.57
C GLN A 52 -5.61 -5.94 -2.91
N TYR A 53 -5.75 -4.86 -2.13
CA TYR A 53 -4.98 -3.64 -2.32
C TYR A 53 -3.47 -3.86 -2.11
N LEU A 54 -3.08 -4.70 -1.14
CA LEU A 54 -1.68 -5.06 -0.92
C LEU A 54 -1.11 -5.81 -2.12
N GLU A 55 -1.82 -6.81 -2.63
CA GLU A 55 -1.44 -7.56 -3.82
C GLU A 55 -1.34 -6.65 -5.07
N ALA A 56 -2.30 -5.74 -5.25
CA ALA A 56 -2.28 -4.79 -6.35
C ALA A 56 -1.05 -3.86 -6.31
N GLU A 57 -0.70 -3.34 -5.13
CA GLU A 57 0.49 -2.51 -4.97
C GLU A 57 1.79 -3.31 -5.17
N ALA A 58 1.84 -4.57 -4.73
CA ALA A 58 2.98 -5.46 -5.02
C ALA A 58 3.17 -5.68 -6.53
N VAL A 59 2.09 -5.97 -7.26
CA VAL A 59 2.12 -6.12 -8.72
C VAL A 59 2.57 -4.82 -9.40
N LYS A 60 2.04 -3.68 -8.98
CA LYS A 60 2.42 -2.37 -9.51
C LYS A 60 3.90 -2.06 -9.29
N ARG A 61 4.44 -2.34 -8.10
CA ARG A 61 5.87 -2.15 -7.79
C ARG A 61 6.74 -3.02 -8.69
N LYS A 62 6.42 -4.30 -8.82
CA LYS A 62 7.12 -5.22 -9.71
C LYS A 62 7.12 -4.76 -11.17
N HIS A 63 5.97 -4.25 -11.63
CA HIS A 63 5.86 -3.70 -12.98
C HIS A 63 6.76 -2.49 -13.19
N ILE A 64 6.81 -1.56 -12.22
CA ILE A 64 7.70 -0.39 -12.27
C ILE A 64 9.16 -0.82 -12.24
N ALA A 65 9.55 -1.72 -11.33
CA ALA A 65 10.91 -2.25 -11.23
C ALA A 65 11.34 -2.89 -12.56
N THR A 66 10.48 -3.72 -13.16
CA THR A 66 10.72 -4.34 -14.48
C THR A 66 10.96 -3.29 -15.57
N ARG A 67 10.17 -2.21 -15.59
CA ARG A 67 10.36 -1.11 -16.53
C ARG A 67 11.70 -0.40 -16.32
N ILE A 68 12.11 -0.16 -15.07
CA ILE A 68 13.42 0.43 -14.76
C ILE A 68 14.54 -0.50 -15.24
N ARG A 69 14.46 -1.81 -14.97
CA ARG A 69 15.43 -2.81 -15.44
C ARG A 69 15.59 -2.77 -16.97
N ALA A 70 14.48 -2.69 -17.71
CA ALA A 70 14.52 -2.58 -19.17
C ALA A 70 15.19 -1.27 -19.64
N LEU A 71 14.90 -0.14 -18.99
CA LEU A 71 15.48 1.16 -19.35
C LEU A 71 17.00 1.19 -19.11
N ILE A 72 17.48 0.62 -17.99
CA ILE A 72 18.91 0.61 -17.71
C ILE A 72 19.67 -0.35 -18.63
N GLU A 73 19.05 -1.44 -19.06
CA GLU A 73 19.68 -2.39 -20.00
C GLU A 73 20.06 -1.67 -21.31
N HIS A 74 19.14 -0.88 -21.86
CA HIS A 74 19.34 -0.11 -23.09
C HIS A 74 20.07 1.23 -22.89
N SER A 75 20.42 1.60 -21.66
CA SER A 75 21.12 2.85 -21.36
C SER A 75 22.63 2.76 -21.62
N THR A 76 23.27 3.93 -21.75
CA THR A 76 24.73 4.08 -21.81
C THR A 76 25.40 4.10 -20.43
N LEU A 77 24.69 3.73 -19.36
CA LEU A 77 25.24 3.71 -18.02
C LEU A 77 26.41 2.73 -17.90
N ALA A 78 27.37 3.07 -17.03
CA ALA A 78 28.47 2.18 -16.70
C ALA A 78 27.95 0.87 -16.09
N ARG A 79 28.66 -0.24 -16.33
CA ARG A 79 28.27 -1.58 -15.86
C ARG A 79 28.03 -1.63 -14.35
N TRP A 80 28.90 -1.00 -13.56
CA TRP A 80 28.77 -0.97 -12.11
C TRP A 80 27.47 -0.27 -11.68
N SER A 81 27.09 0.83 -12.34
CA SER A 81 25.85 1.55 -12.04
C SER A 81 24.62 0.72 -12.36
N LYS A 82 24.63 -0.03 -13.48
CA LYS A 82 23.54 -0.97 -13.81
C LYS A 82 23.40 -2.06 -12.74
N SER A 83 24.53 -2.59 -12.27
CA SER A 83 24.57 -3.61 -11.21
C SER A 83 24.00 -3.07 -9.90
N GLU A 84 24.42 -1.88 -9.48
CA GLU A 84 23.92 -1.25 -8.25
C GLU A 84 22.41 -0.98 -8.31
N ILE A 85 21.93 -0.46 -9.45
CA ILE A 85 20.49 -0.23 -9.63
C ILE A 85 19.71 -1.54 -9.55
N ASN A 86 20.18 -2.61 -10.19
CA ASN A 86 19.53 -3.91 -10.08
C ASN A 86 19.49 -4.42 -8.64
N HIS A 87 20.60 -4.29 -7.90
CA HIS A 87 20.67 -4.70 -6.50
C HIS A 87 19.66 -3.93 -5.63
N LEU A 88 19.59 -2.60 -5.77
CA LEU A 88 18.61 -1.78 -5.05
C LEU A 88 17.15 -2.14 -5.41
N LEU A 89 16.88 -2.54 -6.66
CA LEU A 89 15.56 -3.02 -7.07
C LEU A 89 15.24 -4.39 -6.47
N ASP A 90 16.23 -5.27 -6.34
CA ASP A 90 16.06 -6.57 -5.66
C ASP A 90 15.77 -6.37 -4.17
N GLU A 91 16.49 -5.48 -3.48
CA GLU A 91 16.22 -5.09 -2.09
C GLU A 91 14.81 -4.51 -1.92
N LEU A 92 14.39 -3.63 -2.85
CA LEU A 92 13.05 -3.04 -2.85
C LEU A 92 11.94 -4.08 -3.02
N GLU A 93 12.20 -5.13 -3.80
CA GLU A 93 11.28 -6.27 -4.02
C GLU A 93 11.39 -7.33 -2.92
N GLY A 94 12.32 -7.18 -1.97
CA GLY A 94 12.56 -8.14 -0.89
C GLY A 94 13.20 -9.45 -1.35
N ILE A 95 13.88 -9.43 -2.49
CA ILE A 95 14.62 -10.58 -3.03
C ILE A 95 16.02 -10.58 -2.38
N GLN A 96 16.35 -11.67 -1.68
CA GLN A 96 17.69 -11.91 -1.09
C GLN A 96 18.58 -12.73 -2.03
#